data_AF-M3UPG4-F1
#
_entry.id   AF-M3UPG4-F1
#
_cell.length_a   1.000
_cell.length_b   1.000
_cell.length_c   1.000
_cell.angle_alpha   90.00
_cell.angle_beta   90.00
_cell.angle_gamma   90.00
#
_symmetry.space_group_name_H-M   'P 1'
#
loop_
_entity.id
_entity.type
_entity.pdbx_description
1 polymer ?
#
loop_
_entity_poly.entity_id
_entity_poly.type
_entity_poly.pdbx_seq_one_letter_code
_entity_poly.pdbx_strand_id
1 'polypeptide(L)'
;MFLRRATGDLQFFNASPLTLGTLSDTQTAADLMSYVQAFSKDAREIFEHFHFEDFVQQLASANLLYQVVQRFAAADLSPERISNFGMGIIFEELIRKFAESSNETAGEHFTPRDIVHLTTSLVITGQDGKLVPNSIVTIYDPTAGTGGFLSEGDEYIQSISEKVTVSLHGQELNPESYAICKADMLIKGQDVTSIKLGNTLSNDQLADKRFDFMLSNPPFGVEWKKVQKQITDEYLEKGFDGRFGPGLPRQDA
;
A
#
# COMPACT_ATOMS: atom_id res chain seq x y z
N MET A 1 22.94 -0.73 6.17
CA MET A 1 23.57 0.31 5.33
C MET A 1 24.29 -0.27 4.12
N PHE A 2 25.12 -1.32 4.25
CA PHE A 2 25.81 -1.95 3.12
C PHE A 2 24.86 -2.59 2.08
N LEU A 3 23.87 -3.38 2.54
CA LEU A 3 22.94 -4.10 1.64
C LEU A 3 22.03 -3.16 0.82
N ARG A 4 21.57 -2.03 1.39
CA ARG A 4 20.79 -1.02 0.65
C ARG A 4 21.63 -0.34 -0.45
N ARG A 5 22.90 -0.04 -0.16
CA ARG A 5 23.81 0.50 -1.20
C ARG A 5 24.06 -0.51 -2.32
N ALA A 6 24.14 -1.80 -1.98
CA ALA A 6 24.32 -2.86 -2.97
C ALA A 6 23.09 -3.07 -3.87
N THR A 7 21.90 -2.66 -3.43
CA THR A 7 20.66 -2.72 -4.22
C THR A 7 20.37 -1.43 -5.01
N GLY A 8 21.34 -0.51 -5.12
CA GLY A 8 21.11 0.79 -5.77
C GLY A 8 20.25 1.74 -4.92
N ASP A 9 20.41 1.67 -3.60
CA ASP A 9 19.67 2.45 -2.60
C ASP A 9 18.16 2.14 -2.51
N LEU A 10 17.73 0.98 -3.04
CA LEU A 10 16.37 0.47 -2.81
C LEU A 10 16.09 0.29 -1.32
N GLN A 11 14.83 0.55 -0.94
CA GLN A 11 14.35 0.50 0.44
C GLN A 11 14.36 -0.93 1.03
N PHE A 12 14.37 -1.96 0.17
CA PHE A 12 14.39 -3.38 0.52
C PHE A 12 15.57 -4.15 -0.08
N PHE A 13 15.81 -5.35 0.45
CA PHE A 13 16.83 -6.29 -0.04
C PHE A 13 16.43 -7.73 0.28
N ASN A 14 17.02 -8.70 -0.40
CA ASN A 14 17.00 -10.11 -0.04
C ASN A 14 18.44 -10.61 0.12
N ALA A 15 18.77 -11.24 1.24
CA ALA A 15 20.11 -11.75 1.54
C ALA A 15 20.28 -13.26 1.26
N SER A 16 19.27 -13.90 0.66
CA SER A 16 19.29 -15.32 0.35
C SER A 16 20.28 -15.62 -0.77
N PRO A 17 21.03 -16.74 -0.69
CA PRO A 17 21.75 -17.27 -1.84
C PRO A 17 20.81 -17.90 -2.89
N LEU A 18 19.53 -18.10 -2.55
CA LEU A 18 18.53 -18.69 -3.43
C LEU A 18 17.87 -17.64 -4.32
N THR A 19 17.45 -18.06 -5.50
CA THR A 19 16.47 -17.37 -6.35
C THR A 19 15.30 -18.31 -6.63
N LEU A 20 14.19 -17.79 -7.17
CA LEU A 20 13.07 -18.65 -7.57
C LEU A 20 13.48 -19.75 -8.57
N GLY A 21 14.52 -19.49 -9.39
CA GLY A 21 15.05 -20.46 -10.34
C GLY A 21 15.99 -21.52 -9.74
N THR A 22 16.47 -21.33 -8.50
CA THR A 22 17.39 -22.26 -7.84
C THR A 22 16.75 -23.08 -6.71
N LEU A 23 15.43 -22.98 -6.52
CA LEU A 23 14.74 -23.75 -5.48
C LEU A 23 14.69 -25.24 -5.88
N SER A 24 14.90 -26.12 -4.90
CA SER A 24 14.79 -27.56 -5.05
C SER A 24 13.37 -27.99 -5.44
N ASP A 25 13.25 -29.01 -6.27
CA ASP A 25 12.00 -29.67 -6.64
C ASP A 25 11.43 -30.55 -5.52
N THR A 26 12.31 -31.07 -4.64
CA THR A 26 11.97 -31.96 -3.53
C THR A 26 11.78 -31.21 -2.21
N GLN A 27 12.38 -30.03 -2.08
CA GLN A 27 12.34 -29.20 -0.86
C GLN A 27 11.80 -27.78 -1.13
N THR A 28 10.97 -27.62 -2.17
CA THR A 28 10.52 -26.30 -2.65
C THR A 28 9.92 -25.43 -1.54
N ALA A 29 9.12 -26.01 -0.64
CA ALA A 29 8.50 -25.25 0.45
C ALA A 29 9.55 -24.69 1.43
N ALA A 30 10.51 -25.53 1.86
CA ALA A 30 11.56 -25.11 2.77
C ALA A 30 12.47 -24.05 2.14
N ASP A 31 12.85 -24.25 0.88
CA ASP A 31 13.69 -23.31 0.12
C ASP A 31 12.98 -21.97 -0.10
N LEU A 32 11.69 -22.00 -0.47
CA LEU A 32 10.89 -20.79 -0.68
C LEU A 32 10.70 -20.01 0.62
N MET A 33 10.42 -20.70 1.73
CA MET A 33 10.31 -20.02 3.04
C MET A 33 11.66 -19.45 3.48
N SER A 34 12.77 -20.16 3.24
CA SER A 34 14.12 -19.63 3.51
C SER A 34 14.41 -18.37 2.67
N TYR A 35 14.04 -18.39 1.39
CA TYR A 35 14.14 -17.24 0.49
C TYR A 35 13.31 -16.05 0.98
N VAL A 36 12.07 -16.27 1.39
CA VAL A 36 11.19 -15.22 1.92
C VAL A 36 11.74 -14.63 3.22
N GLN A 37 12.22 -15.48 4.13
CA GLN A 37 12.73 -15.05 5.43
C GLN A 37 14.02 -14.22 5.37
N ALA A 38 14.71 -14.26 4.22
CA ALA A 38 15.91 -13.48 3.96
C ALA A 38 15.62 -12.07 3.40
N PHE A 39 14.37 -11.71 3.13
CA PHE A 39 14.00 -10.34 2.82
C PHE A 39 14.18 -9.40 4.02
N SER A 40 14.37 -8.11 3.74
CA SER A 40 14.30 -7.04 4.74
C SER A 40 12.97 -7.02 5.48
N LYS A 41 12.95 -6.54 6.72
CA LYS A 41 11.77 -6.54 7.61
C LYS A 41 10.50 -6.01 6.91
N ASP A 42 10.57 -4.85 6.26
CA ASP A 42 9.41 -4.22 5.62
C ASP A 42 8.82 -5.07 4.50
N ALA A 43 9.67 -5.78 3.76
CA ALA A 43 9.23 -6.70 2.71
C ALA A 43 8.65 -8.00 3.29
N ARG A 44 9.23 -8.53 4.38
CA ARG A 44 8.70 -9.73 5.06
C ARG A 44 7.31 -9.51 5.65
N GLU A 45 7.08 -8.34 6.24
CA GLU A 45 5.78 -7.97 6.81
C GLU A 45 4.65 -8.05 5.77
N ILE A 46 4.94 -7.72 4.50
CA ILE A 46 3.97 -7.88 3.40
C ILE A 46 3.55 -9.34 3.28
N PHE A 47 4.50 -10.28 3.23
CA PHE A 47 4.21 -11.73 3.14
C PHE A 47 3.43 -12.25 4.36
N GLU A 48 3.72 -11.74 5.56
CA GLU A 48 3.04 -12.11 6.80
C GLU A 48 1.56 -11.71 6.77
N HIS A 49 1.24 -10.48 6.35
CA HIS A 49 -0.16 -10.01 6.24
C HIS A 49 -0.97 -10.72 5.15
N PHE A 50 -0.30 -11.30 4.15
CA PHE A 50 -0.95 -12.15 3.13
C PHE A 50 -1.07 -13.62 3.54
N HIS A 51 -0.66 -14.00 4.75
CA HIS A 51 -0.64 -15.40 5.17
C HIS A 51 0.11 -16.30 4.18
N PHE A 52 1.22 -15.80 3.61
CA PHE A 52 1.91 -16.45 2.49
C PHE A 52 2.33 -17.89 2.80
N GLU A 53 2.74 -18.16 4.04
CA GLU A 53 3.13 -19.50 4.49
C GLU A 53 1.98 -20.52 4.35
N ASP A 54 0.74 -20.11 4.64
CA ASP A 54 -0.43 -20.98 4.53
C ASP A 54 -0.66 -21.39 3.07
N PHE A 55 -0.52 -20.44 2.13
CA PHE A 55 -0.59 -20.74 0.70
C PHE A 55 0.54 -21.66 0.22
N VAL A 56 1.77 -21.48 0.73
CA VAL A 56 2.89 -22.37 0.44
C VAL A 56 2.58 -23.79 0.89
N GLN A 57 2.06 -23.98 2.11
CA GLN A 57 1.69 -25.29 2.64
C GLN A 57 0.53 -25.93 1.86
N GLN A 58 -0.49 -25.16 1.50
CA GLN A 58 -1.62 -25.63 0.69
C GLN A 58 -1.16 -26.11 -0.70
N LEU A 59 -0.37 -25.31 -1.41
CA LEU A 59 0.15 -25.66 -2.73
C LEU A 59 1.13 -26.84 -2.68
N ALA A 60 1.93 -26.94 -1.62
CA ALA A 60 2.83 -28.09 -1.40
C ALA A 60 2.02 -29.38 -1.22
N SER A 61 0.98 -29.34 -0.38
CA SER A 61 0.10 -30.48 -0.13
C SER A 61 -0.66 -30.94 -1.38
N ALA A 62 -0.94 -30.00 -2.30
CA ALA A 62 -1.57 -30.28 -3.59
C ALA A 62 -0.58 -30.74 -4.69
N ASN A 63 0.72 -30.84 -4.41
CA ASN A 63 1.78 -31.10 -5.40
C ASN A 63 1.84 -30.07 -6.54
N LEU A 64 1.44 -28.82 -6.25
CA LEU A 64 1.40 -27.71 -7.22
C LEU A 64 2.51 -26.67 -6.98
N LEU A 65 3.09 -26.61 -5.78
CA LEU A 65 4.00 -25.54 -5.39
C LEU A 65 5.18 -25.36 -6.37
N TYR A 66 5.91 -26.43 -6.66
CA TYR A 66 7.06 -26.36 -7.57
C TYR A 66 6.65 -25.87 -8.97
N GLN A 67 5.51 -26.32 -9.49
CA GLN A 67 5.01 -25.90 -10.80
C GLN A 67 4.69 -24.40 -10.83
N VAL A 68 4.10 -23.87 -9.76
CA VAL A 68 3.80 -22.45 -9.63
C VAL A 68 5.09 -21.64 -9.54
N VAL A 69 6.04 -22.06 -8.71
CA VAL A 69 7.36 -21.41 -8.59
C VAL A 69 8.08 -21.35 -9.93
N GLN A 70 8.11 -22.45 -10.70
CA GLN A 70 8.77 -22.50 -12.00
C GLN A 70 8.13 -21.55 -13.02
N ARG A 71 6.81 -21.33 -12.96
CA ARG A 71 6.14 -20.34 -13.83
C ARG A 71 6.58 -18.91 -13.50
N PHE A 72 6.72 -18.57 -12.23
CA PHE A 72 7.24 -17.26 -11.82
C PHE A 72 8.74 -17.11 -12.13
N ALA A 73 9.53 -18.17 -11.96
CA ALA A 73 10.96 -18.16 -12.28
C ALA A 73 11.22 -17.99 -13.79
N ALA A 74 10.32 -18.48 -14.64
CA ALA A 74 10.41 -18.32 -16.09
C ALA A 74 9.91 -16.96 -16.60
N ALA A 75 9.16 -16.20 -15.79
CA ALA A 75 8.67 -14.89 -16.16
C ALA A 75 9.73 -13.81 -15.89
N ASP A 76 10.14 -13.09 -16.93
CA ASP A 76 11.03 -11.95 -16.78
C ASP A 76 10.25 -10.71 -16.30
N LEU A 77 10.27 -10.52 -14.99
CA LEU A 77 9.64 -9.39 -14.28
C LEU A 77 10.68 -8.34 -13.85
N SER A 78 11.87 -8.37 -14.43
CA SER A 78 12.95 -7.44 -14.10
C SER A 78 12.62 -6.01 -14.56
N PRO A 79 13.18 -4.96 -13.91
CA PRO A 79 13.01 -3.57 -14.33
C PRO A 79 13.41 -3.32 -15.80
N GLU A 80 14.34 -4.10 -16.34
CA GLU A 80 14.75 -4.04 -17.75
C GLU A 80 13.64 -4.46 -18.72
N ARG A 81 12.76 -5.38 -18.29
CA ARG A 81 11.64 -5.88 -19.09
C ARG A 81 10.34 -5.16 -18.79
N ILE A 82 10.08 -4.86 -17.52
CA ILE A 82 8.86 -4.22 -17.03
C ILE A 82 9.29 -3.12 -16.07
N SER A 83 9.08 -1.86 -16.47
CA SER A 83 9.31 -0.70 -15.59
C SER A 83 8.52 -0.83 -14.28
N ASN A 84 8.99 -0.21 -13.19
CA ASN A 84 8.27 -0.20 -11.92
C ASN A 84 6.82 0.32 -12.05
N PHE A 85 6.62 1.34 -12.90
CA PHE A 85 5.28 1.84 -13.24
C PHE A 85 4.43 0.75 -13.91
N GLY A 86 4.98 0.07 -14.93
CA GLY A 86 4.30 -1.05 -15.58
C GLY A 86 4.02 -2.23 -14.64
N MET A 87 4.88 -2.49 -13.67
CA MET A 87 4.66 -3.51 -12.63
C MET A 87 3.50 -3.11 -11.72
N GLY A 88 3.42 -1.83 -11.34
CA GLY A 88 2.28 -1.26 -10.62
C GLY A 88 0.97 -1.51 -11.36
N ILE A 89 0.90 -1.20 -12.66
CA ILE A 89 -0.29 -1.45 -13.49
C ILE A 89 -0.66 -2.94 -13.50
N ILE A 90 0.31 -3.85 -13.66
CA ILE A 90 0.04 -5.30 -13.65
C ILE A 90 -0.55 -5.72 -12.31
N PHE A 91 0.05 -5.24 -11.21
CA PHE A 91 -0.39 -5.57 -9.86
C PHE A 91 -1.81 -5.07 -9.58
N GLU A 92 -2.12 -3.83 -9.98
CA GLU A 92 -3.45 -3.24 -9.89
C GLU A 92 -4.48 -4.01 -10.71
N GLU A 93 -4.13 -4.43 -11.93
CA GLU A 93 -5.00 -5.24 -12.78
C GLU A 93 -5.27 -6.64 -12.20
N LEU A 94 -4.29 -7.23 -11.50
CA LEU A 94 -4.50 -8.48 -10.77
C LEU A 94 -5.49 -8.27 -9.63
N ILE A 95 -5.31 -7.22 -8.82
CA ILE A 95 -6.22 -6.87 -7.72
C ILE A 95 -7.63 -6.62 -8.25
N ARG A 96 -7.78 -5.84 -9.34
CA ARG A 96 -9.06 -5.57 -9.98
C ARG A 96 -9.76 -6.86 -10.41
N LYS A 97 -9.05 -7.77 -11.07
CA LYS A 97 -9.59 -9.08 -11.48
C LYS A 97 -9.99 -9.94 -10.29
N PHE A 98 -9.22 -9.92 -9.21
CA PHE A 98 -9.58 -10.64 -7.98
C PHE A 98 -10.86 -10.06 -7.39
N ALA A 99 -10.94 -8.73 -7.23
CA ALA A 99 -12.11 -8.03 -6.72
C ALA A 99 -13.38 -8.28 -7.56
N GLU A 100 -13.27 -8.34 -8.89
CA GLU A 100 -14.38 -8.69 -9.80
C GLU A 100 -14.83 -10.15 -9.66
N SER A 101 -13.90 -11.06 -9.32
CA SER A 101 -14.18 -12.50 -9.20
C SER A 101 -14.74 -12.90 -7.84
N SER A 102 -14.35 -12.19 -6.78
CA SER A 102 -14.94 -12.28 -5.45
C SER A 102 -16.25 -11.50 -5.47
N ASN A 103 -17.38 -12.19 -5.36
CA ASN A 103 -18.73 -11.60 -5.31
C ASN A 103 -18.98 -10.73 -4.04
N GLU A 104 -17.92 -10.33 -3.33
CA GLU A 104 -17.92 -9.33 -2.27
C GLU A 104 -18.18 -7.95 -2.89
N THR A 105 -18.84 -7.08 -2.16
CA THR A 105 -19.30 -5.75 -2.59
C THR A 105 -18.14 -4.94 -3.17
N ALA A 106 -18.02 -4.93 -4.51
CA ALA A 106 -16.96 -4.28 -5.29
C ALA A 106 -16.69 -2.79 -4.96
N GLY A 107 -17.56 -2.14 -4.17
CA GLY A 107 -17.41 -0.78 -3.70
C GLY A 107 -16.62 -0.60 -2.39
N GLU A 108 -16.27 -1.67 -1.66
CA GLU A 108 -15.61 -1.55 -0.35
C GLU A 108 -14.08 -1.47 -0.43
N HIS A 109 -13.46 -1.93 -1.52
CA HIS A 109 -11.99 -2.10 -1.58
C HIS A 109 -11.29 -1.39 -2.75
N PHE A 110 -12.04 -0.85 -3.71
CA PHE A 110 -11.42 -0.23 -4.90
C PHE A 110 -12.19 0.99 -5.40
N THR A 111 -11.51 2.13 -5.47
CA THR A 111 -12.01 3.32 -6.16
C THR A 111 -11.68 3.22 -7.65
N PRO A 112 -12.65 3.30 -8.58
CA PRO A 112 -12.38 3.23 -10.01
C PRO A 112 -11.36 4.27 -10.46
N ARG A 113 -10.45 3.90 -11.37
CA ARG A 113 -9.35 4.76 -11.85
C ARG A 113 -9.81 6.14 -12.32
N ASP A 114 -10.90 6.22 -13.05
CA ASP A 114 -11.45 7.50 -13.52
C ASP A 114 -11.82 8.44 -12.36
N ILE A 115 -12.33 7.89 -11.24
CA ILE A 115 -12.67 8.66 -10.05
C ILE A 115 -11.40 9.10 -9.31
N VAL A 116 -10.42 8.21 -9.20
CA VAL A 116 -9.12 8.53 -8.59
C VAL A 116 -8.44 9.66 -9.36
N HIS A 117 -8.35 9.55 -10.69
CA HIS A 117 -7.76 10.55 -11.57
C HIS A 117 -8.50 11.89 -11.52
N LEU A 118 -9.84 11.86 -11.62
CA LEU A 118 -10.66 13.08 -11.55
C LEU A 118 -10.47 13.80 -10.22
N THR A 119 -10.57 13.09 -9.10
CA THR A 119 -10.48 13.69 -7.76
C THR A 119 -9.08 14.26 -7.52
N THR A 120 -8.04 13.52 -7.90
CA THR A 120 -6.63 13.96 -7.80
C THR A 120 -6.40 15.22 -8.63
N SER A 121 -6.87 15.22 -9.88
CA SER A 121 -6.79 16.38 -10.77
C SER A 121 -7.48 17.60 -10.19
N LEU A 122 -8.69 17.46 -9.64
CA LEU A 122 -9.44 18.57 -9.06
C LEU A 122 -8.75 19.17 -7.83
N VAL A 123 -8.17 18.35 -6.96
CA VAL A 123 -7.49 18.81 -5.74
C VAL A 123 -6.18 19.55 -6.07
N ILE A 124 -5.48 19.12 -7.12
CA ILE A 124 -4.17 19.67 -7.52
C ILE A 124 -4.33 20.86 -8.49
N THR A 125 -5.44 20.96 -9.21
CA THR A 125 -5.70 22.07 -10.15
C THR A 125 -5.58 23.43 -9.45
N GLY A 126 -4.77 24.33 -10.03
CA GLY A 126 -4.55 25.68 -9.51
C GLY A 126 -3.58 25.75 -8.32
N GLN A 127 -2.84 24.66 -8.04
CA GLN A 127 -1.86 24.59 -6.96
C GLN A 127 -0.42 24.71 -7.48
N ASP A 128 -0.21 25.36 -8.63
CA ASP A 128 1.11 25.48 -9.30
C ASP A 128 2.20 26.03 -8.38
N GLY A 129 1.83 26.91 -7.43
CA GLY A 129 2.75 27.46 -6.43
C GLY A 129 3.35 26.43 -5.46
N LYS A 130 2.68 25.28 -5.25
CA LYS A 130 3.20 24.16 -4.45
C LYS A 130 4.08 23.21 -5.28
N LEU A 131 3.84 23.14 -6.59
CA LEU A 131 4.50 22.21 -7.52
C LEU A 131 5.79 22.79 -8.14
N VAL A 132 6.46 23.69 -7.43
CA VAL A 132 7.69 24.32 -7.93
C VAL A 132 8.87 23.34 -7.91
N PRO A 133 9.80 23.40 -8.88
CA PRO A 133 10.96 22.51 -8.89
C PRO A 133 11.77 22.53 -7.58
N ASN A 134 12.17 21.34 -7.13
CA ASN A 134 12.86 21.07 -5.86
C ASN A 134 12.01 21.33 -4.60
N SER A 135 10.69 21.40 -4.72
CA SER A 135 9.79 21.33 -3.56
C SER A 135 9.55 19.88 -3.13
N ILE A 136 9.10 19.74 -1.88
CA ILE A 136 8.54 18.49 -1.37
C ILE A 136 7.03 18.71 -1.23
N VAL A 137 6.24 17.82 -1.82
CA VAL A 137 4.78 17.81 -1.69
C VAL A 137 4.37 16.58 -0.91
N THR A 138 3.50 16.78 0.07
CA THR A 138 3.02 15.70 0.94
C THR A 138 1.56 15.34 0.64
N ILE A 139 1.29 14.06 0.39
CA ILE A 139 -0.07 13.54 0.12
C ILE A 139 -0.45 12.55 1.22
N TYR A 140 -1.67 12.68 1.73
CA TYR A 140 -2.21 11.77 2.74
C TYR A 140 -3.55 11.13 2.33
N ASP A 141 -3.66 9.83 2.56
CA ASP A 141 -4.93 9.10 2.52
C ASP A 141 -5.19 8.36 3.85
N PRO A 142 -6.14 8.82 4.70
CA PRO A 142 -6.50 8.16 5.96
C PRO A 142 -7.22 6.82 5.82
N THR A 143 -7.64 6.46 4.60
CA THR A 143 -8.32 5.20 4.24
C THR A 143 -7.73 4.67 2.94
N ALA A 144 -6.41 4.46 2.97
CA ALA A 144 -5.60 4.27 1.77
C ALA A 144 -6.02 3.07 0.91
N GLY A 145 -6.69 2.06 1.49
CA GLY A 145 -7.02 0.84 0.80
C GLY A 145 -5.75 0.23 0.21
N THR A 146 -5.78 -0.01 -1.11
CA THR A 146 -4.66 -0.53 -1.89
C THR A 146 -3.67 0.53 -2.36
N GLY A 147 -3.86 1.81 -2.02
CA GLY A 147 -2.94 2.91 -2.32
C GLY A 147 -3.28 3.74 -3.55
N GLY A 148 -4.47 3.57 -4.14
CA GLY A 148 -4.84 4.19 -5.42
C GLY A 148 -4.66 5.71 -5.49
N PHE A 149 -5.13 6.46 -4.49
CA PHE A 149 -4.96 7.93 -4.45
C PHE A 149 -3.51 8.36 -4.26
N LEU A 150 -2.73 7.60 -3.49
CA LEU A 150 -1.31 7.91 -3.26
C LEU A 150 -0.52 7.75 -4.54
N SER A 151 -0.76 6.65 -5.24
CA SER A 151 -0.13 6.32 -6.51
C SER A 151 -0.49 7.29 -7.63
N GLU A 152 -1.77 7.58 -7.81
CA GLU A 152 -2.22 8.59 -8.79
C GLU A 152 -1.69 9.99 -8.42
N GLY A 153 -1.65 10.33 -7.13
CA GLY A 153 -1.13 11.62 -6.67
C GLY A 153 0.34 11.84 -7.04
N ASP A 154 1.19 10.83 -6.86
CA ASP A 154 2.58 10.88 -7.31
C ASP A 154 2.66 11.00 -8.84
N GLU A 155 2.01 10.09 -9.57
CA GLU A 155 2.02 10.06 -11.04
C GLU A 155 1.52 11.36 -11.67
N TYR A 156 0.44 11.94 -11.13
CA TYR A 156 -0.12 13.21 -11.58
C TYR A 156 0.86 14.37 -11.37
N ILE A 157 1.51 14.45 -10.20
CA ILE A 157 2.51 15.48 -9.92
C ILE A 157 3.75 15.31 -10.80
N GLN A 158 4.25 14.08 -10.97
CA GLN A 158 5.39 13.81 -11.85
C GLN A 158 5.08 14.19 -13.31
N SER A 159 3.82 14.04 -13.76
CA SER A 159 3.39 14.46 -15.10
C SER A 159 3.44 15.99 -15.32
N ILE A 160 3.35 16.77 -14.23
CA ILE A 160 3.44 18.23 -14.24
C ILE A 160 4.90 18.69 -14.09
N SER A 161 5.63 18.11 -13.13
CA SER A 161 7.03 18.44 -12.87
C SER A 161 7.78 17.29 -12.20
N GLU A 162 8.66 16.65 -12.96
CA GLU A 162 9.61 15.60 -12.50
C GLU A 162 10.59 16.07 -11.41
N LYS A 163 10.66 17.38 -11.14
CA LYS A 163 11.55 17.97 -10.14
C LYS A 163 10.88 18.15 -8.78
N VAL A 164 9.65 17.68 -8.58
CA VAL A 164 8.97 17.71 -7.30
C VAL A 164 9.15 16.35 -6.61
N THR A 165 9.60 16.37 -5.37
CA THR A 165 9.63 15.16 -4.55
C THR A 165 8.27 14.97 -3.88
N VAL A 166 7.62 13.83 -4.14
CA VAL A 166 6.34 13.51 -3.50
C VAL A 166 6.59 12.58 -2.32
N SER A 167 6.03 12.93 -1.16
CA SER A 167 6.06 12.11 0.05
C SER A 167 4.65 11.59 0.33
N LEU A 168 4.48 10.27 0.19
CA LEU A 168 3.20 9.60 0.32
C LEU A 168 2.99 9.07 1.74
N HIS A 169 1.80 9.35 2.29
CA HIS A 169 1.39 8.93 3.62
C HIS A 169 0.03 8.27 3.56
N GLY A 170 -0.14 7.15 4.25
CA GLY A 170 -1.38 6.39 4.20
C GLY A 170 -1.69 5.74 5.53
N GLN A 171 -2.98 5.54 5.78
CA GLN A 171 -3.44 4.67 6.86
C GLN A 171 -4.54 3.75 6.36
N GLU A 172 -4.47 2.48 6.71
CA GLU A 172 -5.46 1.47 6.31
C GLU A 172 -5.78 0.55 7.49
N LEU A 173 -7.05 0.17 7.63
CA LEU A 173 -7.55 -0.70 8.69
C LEU A 173 -7.34 -2.18 8.36
N ASN A 174 -7.59 -2.57 7.11
CA ASN A 174 -7.51 -3.95 6.63
C ASN A 174 -6.05 -4.36 6.38
N PRO A 175 -5.54 -5.42 7.05
CA PRO A 175 -4.15 -5.85 6.92
C PRO A 175 -3.72 -6.22 5.50
N GLU A 176 -4.58 -6.86 4.72
CA GLU A 176 -4.28 -7.27 3.35
C GLU A 176 -4.19 -6.05 2.43
N SER A 177 -5.16 -5.13 2.51
CA SER A 177 -5.14 -3.87 1.75
C SER A 177 -3.93 -3.02 2.11
N TYR A 178 -3.60 -2.93 3.40
CA TYR A 178 -2.37 -2.31 3.87
C TYR A 178 -1.12 -2.95 3.26
N ALA A 179 -1.04 -4.29 3.20
CA ALA A 179 0.09 -5.01 2.62
C ALA A 179 0.20 -4.76 1.10
N ILE A 180 -0.92 -4.68 0.39
CA ILE A 180 -1.01 -4.28 -1.02
C ILE A 180 -0.44 -2.87 -1.20
N CYS A 181 -0.94 -1.89 -0.45
CA CYS A 181 -0.48 -0.50 -0.51
C CYS A 181 1.01 -0.41 -0.20
N LYS A 182 1.47 -1.08 0.86
CA LYS A 182 2.88 -1.12 1.25
C LYS A 182 3.77 -1.73 0.15
N ALA A 183 3.30 -2.79 -0.51
CA ALA A 183 4.01 -3.41 -1.63
C ALA A 183 4.13 -2.46 -2.83
N ASP A 184 3.05 -1.79 -3.21
CA ASP A 184 3.05 -0.83 -4.32
C ASP A 184 4.01 0.33 -4.05
N MET A 185 3.94 0.93 -2.85
CA MET A 185 4.88 1.97 -2.42
C MET A 185 6.33 1.48 -2.44
N LEU A 186 6.58 0.24 -2.01
CA LEU A 186 7.92 -0.34 -2.01
C LEU A 186 8.49 -0.50 -3.43
N ILE A 187 7.65 -0.96 -4.38
CA ILE A 187 8.01 -1.12 -5.80
C ILE A 187 8.30 0.24 -6.44
N LYS A 188 7.54 1.27 -6.06
CA LYS A 188 7.74 2.66 -6.52
C LYS A 188 8.90 3.37 -5.82
N GLY A 189 9.57 2.73 -4.86
CA GLY A 189 10.72 3.30 -4.14
C GLY A 189 10.36 4.33 -3.07
N GLN A 190 9.09 4.39 -2.69
CA GLN A 190 8.56 5.33 -1.70
C GLN A 190 8.89 4.88 -0.26
N ASP A 191 8.81 5.82 0.70
CA ASP A 191 9.03 5.51 2.11
C ASP A 191 7.82 4.78 2.72
N VAL A 192 7.92 3.45 2.78
CA VAL A 192 6.90 2.57 3.35
C VAL A 192 6.66 2.76 4.84
N THR A 193 7.54 3.44 5.58
CA THR A 193 7.33 3.71 7.02
C THR A 193 6.20 4.71 7.26
N SER A 194 5.80 5.43 6.22
CA SER A 194 4.69 6.38 6.22
C SER A 194 3.33 5.76 5.90
N ILE A 195 3.28 4.47 5.57
CA ILE A 195 2.05 3.69 5.43
C ILE A 195 1.79 2.98 6.76
N LYS A 196 0.60 3.18 7.32
CA LYS A 196 0.24 2.77 8.68
C LYS A 196 -0.92 1.78 8.68
N LEU A 197 -0.80 0.74 9.50
CA LEU A 197 -1.88 -0.19 9.78
C LEU A 197 -2.64 0.25 11.04
N GLY A 198 -3.95 0.44 10.94
CA GLY A 198 -4.81 0.69 12.08
C GLY A 198 -6.04 1.54 11.76
N ASN A 199 -6.98 1.59 12.70
CA ASN A 199 -8.18 2.40 12.56
C ASN A 199 -7.85 3.90 12.67
N THR A 200 -8.04 4.66 11.59
CA THR A 200 -7.75 6.10 11.54
C THR A 200 -8.53 6.91 12.58
N LEU A 201 -9.73 6.47 12.98
CA LEU A 201 -10.54 7.18 13.96
C LEU A 201 -10.08 6.95 15.41
N SER A 202 -9.72 5.73 15.80
CA SER A 202 -9.30 5.45 17.20
C SER A 202 -7.79 5.44 17.43
N ASN A 203 -7.00 5.28 16.39
CA ASN A 203 -5.56 5.15 16.46
C ASN A 203 -4.91 5.92 15.31
N ASP A 204 -4.91 7.25 15.43
CA ASP A 204 -4.23 8.12 14.48
C ASP A 204 -2.73 7.92 14.54
N GLN A 205 -2.16 7.33 13.49
CA GLN A 205 -0.73 7.02 13.43
C GLN A 205 0.10 8.19 12.86
N LEU A 206 -0.55 9.29 12.47
CA LEU A 206 0.07 10.44 11.80
C LEU A 206 -0.44 11.80 12.34
N ALA A 207 -0.94 11.82 13.58
CA ALA A 207 -1.60 12.99 14.19
C ALA A 207 -0.73 14.26 14.29
N ASP A 208 0.59 14.08 14.39
CA ASP A 208 1.59 15.15 14.48
C ASP A 208 1.98 15.73 13.12
N LYS A 209 1.52 15.12 12.02
CA LYS A 209 1.86 15.54 10.65
C LYS A 209 0.82 16.48 10.06
N ARG A 210 1.25 17.24 9.06
CA ARG A 210 0.40 18.07 8.20
C ARG A 210 0.76 17.78 6.76
N PHE A 211 -0.23 17.85 5.89
CA PHE A 211 -0.11 17.42 4.51
C PHE A 211 -0.56 18.52 3.56
N ASP A 212 0.04 18.58 2.37
CA ASP A 212 -0.33 19.53 1.33
C ASP A 212 -1.66 19.19 0.69
N PHE A 213 -1.88 17.88 0.49
CA PHE A 213 -3.07 17.31 -0.11
C PHE A 213 -3.57 16.13 0.72
N MET A 214 -4.89 16.03 0.84
CA MET A 214 -5.55 14.87 1.44
C MET A 214 -6.62 14.37 0.48
N LEU A 215 -6.55 13.09 0.13
CA LEU A 215 -7.46 12.40 -0.78
C LEU A 215 -7.92 11.14 -0.06
N SER A 216 -9.21 10.81 -0.11
CA SER A 216 -9.75 9.67 0.65
C SER A 216 -11.06 9.23 0.04
N ASN A 217 -11.27 7.91 0.00
CA ASN A 217 -12.57 7.29 -0.23
C ASN A 217 -12.90 6.42 0.99
N PRO A 218 -13.45 7.00 2.07
CA PRO A 218 -13.75 6.26 3.28
C PRO A 218 -14.84 5.21 3.01
N PRO A 219 -14.85 4.08 3.75
CA PRO A 219 -15.80 3.02 3.50
C PRO A 219 -17.24 3.47 3.81
N PHE A 220 -18.17 3.12 2.93
CA PHE A 220 -19.58 3.49 3.07
C PHE A 220 -20.29 2.62 4.11
N GLY A 221 -20.96 3.24 5.08
CA GLY A 221 -21.84 2.53 6.01
C GLY A 221 -21.15 1.69 7.09
N VAL A 222 -19.84 1.82 7.28
CA VAL A 222 -19.13 1.11 8.35
C VAL A 222 -19.45 1.75 9.70
N GLU A 223 -20.07 0.97 10.59
CA GLU A 223 -20.33 1.41 11.96
C GLU A 223 -19.04 1.62 12.75
N TRP A 224 -18.91 2.77 13.39
CA TRP A 224 -17.78 3.11 14.25
C TRP A 224 -18.07 2.85 15.75
N LYS A 225 -19.14 2.13 16.08
CA LYS A 225 -19.54 1.82 17.48
C LYS A 225 -18.41 1.21 18.31
N LYS A 226 -17.61 0.33 17.70
CA LYS A 226 -16.46 -0.34 18.37
C LYS A 226 -15.38 0.65 18.83
N VAL A 227 -15.33 1.82 18.21
CA VAL A 227 -14.34 2.88 18.49
C VAL A 227 -14.99 4.15 19.05
N GLN A 228 -16.28 4.07 19.41
CA GLN A 228 -17.06 5.25 19.79
C GLN A 228 -16.50 5.94 21.03
N LYS A 229 -16.04 5.15 22.00
CA LYS A 229 -15.49 5.67 23.25
C LYS A 229 -14.29 6.58 22.97
N GLN A 230 -13.31 6.13 22.20
CA GLN A 230 -12.10 6.90 21.89
C GLN A 230 -12.43 8.24 21.20
N ILE A 231 -13.36 8.21 20.25
CA ILE A 231 -13.78 9.39 19.50
C ILE A 231 -14.54 10.37 20.41
N THR A 232 -15.41 9.84 21.27
CA THR A 232 -16.20 10.65 22.22
C THR A 232 -15.32 11.28 23.28
N ASP A 233 -14.36 10.52 23.82
CA ASP A 233 -13.37 11.00 24.77
C ASP A 233 -12.54 12.13 24.13
N GLU A 234 -12.02 11.94 22.91
CA GLU A 234 -11.26 12.99 22.21
C GLU A 234 -12.10 14.26 22.00
N TYR A 235 -13.36 14.11 21.60
CA TYR A 235 -14.27 15.24 21.42
C TYR A 235 -14.50 16.00 22.74
N LEU A 236 -14.79 15.28 23.83
CA LEU A 236 -15.08 15.87 25.13
C LEU A 236 -13.85 16.53 25.77
N GLU A 237 -12.68 15.91 25.62
CA GLU A 237 -11.45 16.36 26.26
C GLU A 237 -10.71 17.45 25.47
N LYS A 238 -10.72 17.36 24.14
CA LYS A 238 -9.95 18.28 23.28
C LYS A 238 -10.79 19.33 22.57
N GLY A 239 -12.09 19.12 22.40
CA GLY A 239 -12.95 20.06 21.66
C GLY A 239 -12.36 20.40 20.28
N PHE A 240 -12.20 21.69 19.98
CA PHE A 240 -11.62 22.19 18.73
C PHE A 240 -10.10 21.97 18.58
N ASP A 241 -9.40 21.62 19.66
CA ASP A 241 -8.00 21.21 19.59
C ASP A 241 -7.84 19.74 19.16
N GLY A 242 -8.95 19.00 19.07
CA GLY A 242 -9.03 17.62 18.58
C GLY A 242 -9.64 17.50 17.18
N ARG A 243 -9.62 16.29 16.63
CA ARG A 243 -10.08 16.02 15.25
C ARG A 243 -11.60 16.12 15.09
N PHE A 244 -12.34 15.93 16.18
CA PHE A 244 -13.80 15.89 16.18
C PHE A 244 -14.46 17.18 16.67
N GLY A 245 -13.71 18.27 16.86
CA GLY A 245 -14.24 19.56 17.34
C GLY A 245 -15.48 20.08 16.58
N PRO A 246 -15.55 19.96 15.24
CA PRO A 246 -16.74 20.35 14.47
C PRO A 246 -17.98 19.45 14.72
N GLY A 247 -17.81 18.28 15.30
CA GLY A 247 -18.87 17.32 15.59
C GLY A 247 -18.42 15.87 15.44
N LEU A 248 -19.20 14.96 16.02
CA LEU A 248 -19.01 13.52 15.89
C LEU A 248 -19.59 13.03 14.55
N PRO A 249 -18.98 11.99 13.92
CA PRO A 249 -19.59 11.33 12.78
C PRO A 249 -21.01 10.89 13.12
N ARG A 250 -21.96 11.00 12.18
CA ARG A 250 -23.31 10.52 12.46
C ARG A 250 -23.28 9.00 12.66
N GLN A 251 -23.91 8.52 13.72
CA GLN A 251 -24.40 7.15 13.76
C GLN A 251 -25.75 7.23 13.09
N ASP A 252 -25.87 6.77 11.85
CA ASP A 252 -27.17 6.85 11.18
C ASP A 252 -28.26 6.13 12.01
N ALA A 253 -29.46 6.69 11.92
CA ALA A 253 -30.69 6.32 12.61
C ALA A 253 -31.27 4.97 12.15
#